data_AF-A0A2A4J664-F1
#
_entry.id   AF-A0A2A4J664-F1
#
_cell.length_a   1.000
_cell.length_b   1.000
_cell.length_c   1.000
_cell.angle_alpha   90.00
_cell.angle_beta   90.00
_cell.angle_gamma   90.00
#
_symmetry.space_group_name_H-M   'P 1'
#
loop_
_entity.id
_entity.type
_entity.pdbx_description
1 polymer ?
#
loop_
_entity_poly.entity_id
_entity_poly.type
_entity_poly.pdbx_seq_one_letter_code
_entity_poly.pdbx_strand_id
1 'polypeptide(L)'
;MYDKYLGLPLEQFERMSRNYEKFQETCNDLTKDPVRVYSPLTKKSLDELYLNREVSKDLQKKKEEDMKKAAQAAQEASEAKEEKEGSEEAKPETEK
;
A
#
# COMPACT_ATOMS: atom_id res chain seq x y z
N MET A 1 21.96 20.74 24.71
CA MET A 1 22.81 19.62 24.21
C MET A 1 21.91 18.68 23.42
N TYR A 2 22.33 18.27 22.22
CA TYR A 2 21.62 17.24 21.45
C TYR A 2 22.25 15.89 21.80
N ASP A 3 21.51 15.04 22.52
CA ASP A 3 21.95 13.69 22.83
C ASP A 3 21.68 12.81 21.60
N LYS A 4 22.71 12.13 21.10
CA LYS A 4 22.64 11.26 19.92
C LYS A 4 21.74 10.03 20.15
N TYR A 5 21.49 9.65 21.40
CA TYR A 5 20.62 8.53 21.78
C TYR A 5 19.17 8.93 22.00
N LEU A 6 18.90 10.22 22.21
CA LEU A 6 17.55 10.75 22.24
C LEU A 6 17.21 11.18 20.80
N GLY A 7 16.39 10.38 20.11
CA GLY A 7 15.84 10.75 18.79
C GLY A 7 14.96 12.00 18.79
N LEU A 8 14.86 12.71 19.91
CA LEU A 8 14.03 13.89 20.13
C LEU A 8 14.77 14.91 21.02
N PRO A 9 14.66 16.22 20.74
CA PRO A 9 15.14 17.27 21.64
C PRO A 9 14.43 17.22 23.01
N LEU A 10 15.14 17.55 24.09
CA LEU A 10 14.62 17.53 25.47
C LEU A 10 13.32 18.33 25.62
N GLU A 11 13.24 19.52 25.05
CA GLU A 11 12.03 20.36 25.10
C GLU A 11 10.81 19.68 24.47
N GLN A 12 11.01 18.92 23.38
CA GLN A 12 9.92 18.17 22.75
C GLN A 12 9.48 17.00 23.63
N PHE A 13 10.44 16.30 24.23
CA PHE A 13 10.16 15.23 25.17
C PHE A 13 9.36 15.73 26.37
N GLU A 14 9.81 16.79 27.04
CA GLU A 14 9.11 17.40 28.19
C GLU A 14 7.70 17.89 27.83
N ARG A 15 7.53 18.46 26.63
CA ARG A 15 6.20 18.84 26.13
C ARG A 15 5.30 17.63 25.94
N MET A 16 5.81 16.54 25.35
CA MET A 16 5.04 15.31 25.16
C MET A 16 4.68 14.65 26.50
N SER A 17 5.60 14.62 27.46
CA SER A 17 5.36 14.08 28.81
C SER A 17 4.26 14.83 29.54
N ARG A 18 4.28 16.17 29.53
CA ARG A 18 3.19 16.99 30.12
C ARG A 18 1.84 16.76 29.46
N ASN A 19 1.82 16.66 28.13
CA ASN A 19 0.57 16.35 27.42
C ASN A 19 0.07 14.94 27.75
N TYR A 20 0.97 13.99 27.96
CA TYR A 20 0.62 12.63 28.35
C TYR A 20 -0.01 12.57 29.75
N GLU A 21 0.55 13.28 30.72
CA GLU A 21 -0.05 13.41 32.07
C GLU A 21 -1.46 13.98 31.99
N LYS A 22 -1.63 15.11 31.26
CA LYS A 22 -2.94 15.71 31.05
C LYS A 22 -3.91 14.76 30.34
N PHE A 23 -3.43 13.99 29.36
CA PHE A 23 -4.23 12.95 28.72
C PHE A 23 -4.70 11.89 29.72
N GLN A 24 -3.84 11.40 30.61
CA GLN A 24 -4.23 10.42 31.62
C GLN A 24 -5.32 10.94 32.56
N GLU A 25 -5.28 12.23 32.91
CA GLU A 25 -6.30 12.87 33.75
C GLU A 25 -7.65 13.03 33.05
N THR A 26 -7.66 13.15 31.71
CA THR A 26 -8.86 13.49 30.94
C THR A 26 -9.35 12.39 30.02
N CYS A 27 -8.65 11.26 29.88
CA CYS A 27 -8.96 10.23 28.88
C CYS A 27 -10.32 9.55 29.07
N ASN A 28 -10.84 9.54 30.30
CA ASN A 28 -12.15 8.96 30.64
C ASN A 28 -13.28 10.00 30.68
N ASP A 29 -12.98 11.26 30.37
CA ASP A 29 -13.94 12.37 30.47
C ASP A 29 -14.40 12.79 29.06
N LEU A 30 -15.60 12.34 28.69
CA LEU A 30 -16.23 12.62 27.39
C LEU A 30 -16.58 14.10 27.17
N THR A 31 -16.55 14.92 28.22
CA THR A 31 -16.84 16.36 28.12
C THR A 31 -15.60 17.19 27.81
N LYS A 32 -14.41 16.59 27.87
CA LYS A 32 -13.14 17.27 27.65
C LYS A 32 -12.60 17.01 26.27
N ASP A 33 -11.90 18.02 25.74
CA ASP A 33 -11.25 17.93 24.44
C ASP A 33 -10.11 16.89 24.47
N PRO A 34 -9.94 16.09 23.39
CA PRO A 34 -8.85 15.15 23.27
C PRO A 34 -7.48 15.82 23.37
N VAL A 35 -6.64 15.31 24.26
CA VAL A 35 -5.27 15.81 24.46
C VAL A 35 -4.33 15.12 23.47
N ARG A 36 -3.61 15.92 22.67
CA ARG A 36 -2.62 15.43 21.71
C ARG A 36 -1.28 15.15 22.39
N VAL A 37 -0.90 13.87 22.44
CA VAL A 37 0.32 13.38 23.11
C VAL A 37 1.51 13.15 22.17
N TYR A 38 1.38 13.51 20.89
CA TYR A 38 2.43 13.37 19.88
C TYR A 38 2.68 14.67 19.14
N SER A 39 3.90 14.82 18.60
CA SER A 39 4.23 15.93 17.72
C SER A 39 3.60 15.71 16.33
N PRO A 40 2.92 16.72 15.75
CA PRO A 40 2.44 16.63 14.38
C PRO A 40 3.59 16.35 13.40
N LEU A 41 3.28 15.59 12.33
CA LEU A 41 4.24 15.38 11.26
C LEU A 41 4.61 16.73 10.62
N THR A 42 5.89 16.86 10.30
CA THR A 42 6.37 18.05 9.58
C THR A 42 5.78 18.07 8.17
N LYS A 43 5.68 19.26 7.56
CA LYS A 43 5.25 19.39 6.17
C LYS A 43 6.06 18.49 5.23
N LYS A 44 7.39 18.46 5.41
CA LYS A 44 8.28 17.60 4.64
C LYS A 44 7.89 16.11 4.75
N SER A 45 7.66 15.62 5.97
CA SER A 45 7.24 14.24 6.20
C SER A 45 5.88 13.94 5.57
N LEU A 46 4.95 14.89 5.58
CA LEU A 46 3.67 14.75 4.90
C LEU A 46 3.84 14.69 3.38
N ASP A 47 4.63 15.59 2.80
CA ASP A 47 4.90 15.63 1.36
C ASP A 47 5.55 14.32 0.87
N GLU A 48 6.49 13.76 1.65
CA GLU A 48 7.10 12.45 1.37
C GLU A 48 6.07 11.30 1.43
N LEU A 49 5.16 11.32 2.40
CA LEU A 49 4.08 10.33 2.49
C LEU A 49 3.12 10.44 1.30
N TYR A 50 2.80 11.66 0.86
CA TYR A 50 1.97 11.88 -0.33
C TYR A 50 2.64 11.33 -1.58
N LEU A 51 3.93 11.62 -1.78
CA LEU A 51 4.69 11.10 -2.91
C LEU A 51 4.71 9.55 -2.91
N ASN A 52 4.98 8.94 -1.76
CA ASN A 52 4.97 7.48 -1.63
C ASN A 52 3.60 6.89 -1.99
N ARG A 53 2.52 7.56 -1.56
CA ARG A 53 1.15 7.15 -1.89
C ARG A 53 0.87 7.24 -3.39
N GLU A 54 1.30 8.31 -4.06
CA GLU A 54 1.12 8.48 -5.50
C GLU A 54 1.87 7.41 -6.29
N VAL A 55 3.17 7.24 -6.01
CA VAL A 55 4.00 6.23 -6.69
C VAL A 55 3.43 4.82 -6.46
N SER A 56 3.00 4.50 -5.24
CA SER A 56 2.40 3.19 -4.93
C SER A 56 1.11 2.95 -5.72
N LYS A 57 0.29 3.99 -5.89
CA LYS A 57 -0.95 3.89 -6.67
C LYS A 57 -0.66 3.59 -8.14
N ASP A 58 0.34 4.24 -8.71
CA ASP A 58 0.70 4.01 -10.11
C ASP A 58 1.34 2.64 -10.33
N LEU A 59 2.18 2.18 -9.40
CA LEU A 59 2.72 0.82 -9.43
C LEU A 59 1.63 -0.24 -9.30
N GLN A 60 0.63 -0.01 -8.45
CA GLN A 60 -0.49 -0.92 -8.27
C GLN A 60 -1.32 -1.04 -9.55
N LYS A 61 -1.63 0.08 -10.23
CA LYS A 61 -2.32 0.05 -11.53
C LYS A 61 -1.52 -0.72 -12.57
N LYS A 62 -0.22 -0.46 -12.67
CA LYS A 62 0.66 -1.16 -13.62
C LYS A 62 0.66 -2.67 -13.35
N LYS A 63 0.74 -3.08 -12.09
CA LYS A 63 0.64 -4.48 -11.69
C LYS A 63 -0.69 -5.12 -12.12
N GLU A 64 -1.80 -4.42 -11.93
CA GLU A 64 -3.13 -4.90 -12.35
C GLU A 64 -3.24 -5.02 -13.87
N GLU A 65 -2.70 -4.07 -14.63
CA GLU A 65 -2.64 -4.13 -16.08
C GLU A 65 -1.77 -5.29 -16.59
N ASP A 66 -0.59 -5.48 -15.98
CA ASP A 66 0.32 -6.57 -16.36
C ASP A 66 -0.30 -7.95 -16.05
N MET A 67 -1.00 -8.10 -14.93
CA MET A 67 -1.76 -9.32 -14.62
C MET A 67 -2.89 -9.58 -15.63
N LYS A 68 -3.62 -8.53 -16.05
CA LYS A 68 -4.67 -8.67 -17.07
C LYS A 68 -4.11 -9.09 -18.42
N LYS A 69 -3.00 -8.49 -18.85
CA LYS A 69 -2.31 -8.86 -20.11
C LYS A 69 -1.81 -10.29 -20.06
N ALA A 70 -1.22 -10.71 -18.95
CA ALA A 70 -0.77 -12.09 -18.77
C ALA A 70 -1.93 -13.10 -18.83
N ALA A 71 -3.07 -12.77 -18.22
CA ALA A 71 -4.27 -13.59 -18.28
C ALA A 71 -4.84 -13.69 -19.70
N GLN A 72 -4.90 -12.58 -20.43
CA GLN A 72 -5.32 -12.55 -21.85
C GLN A 72 -4.40 -13.40 -22.73
N ALA A 73 -3.07 -13.22 -22.61
CA ALA A 73 -2.12 -14.01 -23.37
C ALA A 73 -2.19 -15.52 -23.06
N ALA A 74 -2.48 -15.88 -21.80
CA ALA A 74 -2.69 -17.28 -21.41
C ALA A 74 -3.98 -17.85 -22.03
N GLN A 75 -5.05 -17.06 -22.07
CA GLN A 75 -6.32 -17.46 -22.66
C GLN A 75 -6.22 -17.63 -24.19
N GLU A 76 -5.60 -16.67 -24.88
CA GLU A 76 -5.33 -16.75 -26.32
C GLU A 76 -4.45 -17.97 -26.67
N ALA A 77 -3.46 -18.28 -25.83
CA ALA A 77 -2.61 -19.45 -26.00
C ALA A 77 -3.35 -20.78 -25.76
N SER A 78 -4.36 -20.82 -24.90
CA SER A 78 -5.22 -22.00 -24.74
C SER A 78 -6.17 -22.18 -25.93
N GLU A 79 -6.82 -21.10 -26.39
CA GLU A 79 -7.74 -21.14 -27.54
C GLU A 79 -6.99 -21.56 -28.82
N ALA A 80 -5.77 -21.06 -29.05
CA ALA A 80 -4.94 -21.45 -30.19
C ALA A 80 -4.43 -22.91 -30.14
N LYS A 81 -4.39 -23.53 -28.95
CA LYS A 81 -4.08 -24.96 -28.80
C LYS A 81 -5.30 -25.84 -29.08
N GLU A 82 -6.48 -25.45 -28.58
CA GLU A 82 -7.73 -26.16 -28.86
C GLU A 82 -8.11 -26.11 -30.35
N GLU A 83 -7.88 -24.98 -31.05
CA GLU A 83 -8.11 -24.91 -32.50
C GLU A 83 -7.14 -25.78 -33.32
N LYS A 84 -5.91 -26.03 -32.82
CA LYS A 84 -4.96 -26.91 -33.49
C LYS A 84 -5.27 -28.39 -33.28
N GLU A 85 -5.67 -28.79 -32.09
CA GLU A 85 -6.06 -30.19 -31.81
C GLU A 85 -7.41 -30.54 -32.49
N GLY A 86 -8.38 -29.62 -32.54
CA GLY A 86 -9.65 -29.84 -33.24
C GLY A 86 -9.55 -29.89 -34.78
N SER A 87 -8.46 -29.38 -35.36
CA SER A 87 -8.21 -29.41 -36.81
C SER A 87 -7.54 -30.70 -37.28
N GLU A 88 -6.83 -31.41 -36.39
CA GLU A 88 -6.15 -32.68 -36.73
C GLU A 88 -7.07 -33.92 -36.70
N GLU A 89 -8.23 -33.87 -36.04
CA GLU A 89 -9.20 -34.99 -35.97
C GLU A 89 -10.16 -35.09 -37.18
N ALA A 90 -10.09 -34.19 -38.17
CA ALA A 90 -11.05 -34.15 -39.30
C ALA A 90 -10.52 -34.72 -40.64
N LYS A 91 -9.54 -35.62 -40.64
CA LYS A 91 -9.24 -36.46 -41.83
C LYS A 91 -9.85 -37.85 -41.67
N PRO A 92 -11.06 -38.12 -42.21
CA PRO A 92 -11.45 -39.51 -42.42
C PRO A 92 -10.54 -40.12 -43.48
N GLU A 93 -9.79 -41.13 -43.07
CA GLU A 93 -9.20 -42.13 -43.94
C GLU A 93 -10.30 -42.74 -44.82
N THR A 94 -10.20 -42.57 -46.13
CA THR A 94 -10.78 -43.55 -47.07
C THR A 94 -9.62 -44.34 -47.67
N GLU A 95 -9.40 -45.51 -47.07
CA GLU A 95 -8.65 -46.63 -47.59
C GLU A 95 -9.45 -47.38 -48.68
N LYS A 96 -8.70 -47.86 -49.67
CA LYS A 96 -8.96 -48.98 -50.61
C LYS A 96 -9.77 -48.72 -51.88
#